data_AF-A0A667YI45-F1
#
_entry.id   AF-A0A667YI45-F1
#
_cell.length_a   1.000
_cell.length_b   1.000
_cell.length_c   1.000
_cell.angle_alpha   90.00
_cell.angle_beta   90.00
_cell.angle_gamma   90.00
#
_symmetry.space_group_name_H-M   'P 1'
#
loop_
_entity.id
_entity.type
_entity.pdbx_description
1 polymer ?
#
loop_
_entity_poly.entity_id
_entity_poly.type
_entity_poly.pdbx_seq_one_letter_code
_entity_poly.pdbx_strand_id
1 'polypeptide(L)'
;MLFIHAFAVADACFSFCLSLFLSLSLSLFVSVMSSAVLQLKLQQRRTREELVNQGIMPPLKSSAAFHEQRRSLERARTEDYLKRKIKSRPERSELIRMHILEETSAEPSLQAKQLQLKRARLADDLNDKISHRPGPMELIHKNILPVHSSIKQAIIGMFGHHCSRNTARKTAPLHLK
;
A
#
# COMPACT_ATOMS: atom_id res chain seq x y z
N MET A 1 66.21 57.27 -38.91
CA MET A 1 65.40 57.01 -37.70
C MET A 1 63.88 57.04 -37.91
N LEU A 2 63.35 57.61 -39.01
CA LEU A 2 61.89 57.65 -39.25
C LEU A 2 61.25 56.29 -39.63
N PHE A 3 62.00 55.35 -40.22
CA PHE A 3 61.48 54.03 -40.63
C PHE A 3 61.22 53.06 -39.46
N ILE A 4 61.99 53.15 -38.38
CA ILE A 4 61.85 52.23 -37.23
C ILE A 4 60.64 52.61 -36.36
N HIS A 5 60.33 53.91 -36.23
CA HIS A 5 59.12 54.37 -35.54
C HIS A 5 57.84 54.00 -36.31
N ALA A 6 57.85 54.08 -37.64
CA ALA A 6 56.71 53.65 -38.45
C ALA A 6 56.45 52.13 -38.36
N PHE A 7 57.52 51.33 -38.29
CA PHE A 7 57.41 49.87 -38.12
C PHE A 7 56.89 49.51 -36.71
N ALA A 8 57.37 50.18 -35.67
CA ALA A 8 56.94 49.95 -34.29
C ALA A 8 55.48 50.38 -34.01
N VAL A 9 55.00 51.45 -34.64
CA VAL A 9 53.59 51.88 -34.52
C VAL A 9 52.65 50.92 -35.24
N ALA A 10 53.07 50.34 -36.38
CA ALA A 10 52.30 49.30 -37.07
C ALA A 10 52.21 48.00 -36.25
N ASP A 11 53.30 47.60 -35.58
CA ASP A 11 53.37 46.39 -34.73
C ASP A 11 52.51 46.52 -33.45
N ALA A 12 52.55 47.69 -32.79
CA ALA A 12 51.71 47.99 -31.63
C ALA A 12 50.21 48.05 -31.99
N CYS A 13 49.88 48.60 -33.16
CA CYS A 13 48.51 48.63 -33.69
C CYS A 13 48.01 47.22 -34.06
N PHE A 14 48.89 46.38 -34.62
CA PHE A 14 48.58 44.99 -34.94
C PHE A 14 48.34 44.14 -33.68
N SER A 15 49.17 44.30 -32.65
CA SER A 15 49.02 43.61 -31.36
C SER A 15 47.75 44.04 -30.60
N PHE A 16 47.43 45.35 -30.61
CA PHE A 16 46.20 45.86 -30.00
C PHE A 16 44.93 45.38 -30.74
N CYS A 17 44.94 45.38 -32.07
CA CYS A 17 43.85 44.84 -32.87
C CYS A 17 43.68 43.32 -32.68
N LEU A 18 44.78 42.56 -32.62
CA LEU A 18 44.74 41.10 -32.43
C LEU A 18 44.22 40.73 -31.04
N SER A 19 44.62 41.45 -29.99
CA SER A 19 44.12 41.23 -28.62
C SER A 19 42.64 41.60 -28.47
N LEU A 20 42.19 42.70 -29.08
CA LEU A 20 40.77 43.06 -29.09
C LEU A 20 39.94 42.02 -29.86
N PHE A 21 40.42 41.54 -31.00
CA PHE A 21 39.78 40.47 -31.77
C PHE A 21 39.71 39.14 -31.00
N LEU A 22 40.79 38.74 -30.32
CA LEU A 22 40.82 37.53 -29.48
C LEU A 22 39.88 37.65 -28.27
N SER A 23 39.76 38.84 -27.67
CA SER A 23 38.81 39.07 -26.57
C SER A 23 37.35 39.04 -27.03
N LEU A 24 37.04 39.64 -28.19
CA LEU A 24 35.69 39.67 -28.74
C LEU A 24 35.26 38.26 -29.19
N SER A 25 36.14 37.52 -29.85
CA SER A 25 35.90 36.13 -30.24
C SER A 25 35.75 35.19 -29.06
N LEU A 26 36.57 35.33 -28.00
CA LEU A 26 36.42 34.54 -26.78
C LEU A 26 35.12 34.87 -26.04
N SER A 27 34.72 36.14 -25.99
CA SER A 27 33.44 36.55 -25.39
C SER A 27 32.24 36.01 -26.17
N LEU A 28 32.31 36.06 -27.51
CA LEU A 28 31.30 35.49 -28.41
C LEU A 28 31.26 33.96 -28.27
N PHE A 29 32.41 33.30 -28.19
CA PHE A 29 32.52 31.86 -27.97
C PHE A 29 31.93 31.45 -26.62
N VAL A 30 32.25 32.16 -25.53
CA VAL A 30 31.67 31.91 -24.20
C VAL A 30 30.16 32.13 -24.21
N SER A 31 29.67 33.18 -24.88
CA SER A 31 28.23 33.45 -25.04
C SER A 31 27.52 32.33 -25.83
N VAL A 32 28.12 31.89 -26.94
CA VAL A 32 27.58 30.81 -27.80
C VAL A 32 27.60 29.46 -27.07
N MET A 33 28.68 29.13 -26.36
CA MET A 33 28.79 27.92 -25.54
C MET A 33 27.78 27.92 -24.38
N SER A 34 27.57 29.08 -23.73
CA SER A 34 26.58 29.22 -22.67
C SER A 34 25.16 28.99 -23.18
N SER A 35 24.85 29.51 -24.38
CA SER A 35 23.58 29.28 -25.06
C SER A 35 23.36 27.79 -25.42
N ALA A 36 24.40 27.14 -25.96
CA ALA A 36 24.35 25.72 -26.33
C ALA A 36 24.11 24.80 -25.11
N VAL A 37 24.80 25.06 -23.99
CA VAL A 37 24.60 24.30 -22.73
C VAL A 37 23.20 24.53 -22.17
N LEU A 38 22.70 25.76 -22.22
CA LEU A 38 21.34 26.09 -21.76
C LEU A 38 20.28 25.34 -22.59
N GLN A 39 20.42 25.32 -23.91
CA GLN A 39 19.51 24.58 -24.79
C GLN A 39 19.46 23.09 -24.43
N LEU A 40 20.62 22.46 -24.20
CA LEU A 40 20.69 21.05 -23.77
C LEU A 40 19.99 20.84 -22.41
N LYS A 41 20.25 21.72 -21.43
CA LYS A 41 19.62 21.65 -20.10
C LYS A 41 18.11 21.86 -20.14
N LEU A 42 17.62 22.68 -21.06
CA LEU A 42 16.18 22.89 -21.26
C LEU A 42 15.51 21.67 -21.89
N GLN A 43 16.19 20.94 -22.77
CA GLN A 43 15.67 19.68 -23.33
C GLN A 43 15.63 18.56 -22.28
N GLN A 44 16.61 18.51 -21.39
CA GLN A 44 16.68 17.52 -20.30
C GLN A 44 15.82 17.88 -19.08
N ARG A 45 15.05 18.97 -19.12
CA ARG A 45 14.25 19.40 -17.97
C ARG A 45 13.04 18.50 -17.76
N ARG A 46 12.73 18.20 -16.50
CA ARG A 46 11.48 17.54 -16.10
C ARG A 46 10.28 18.47 -16.29
N THR A 47 9.11 17.90 -16.49
CA THR A 47 7.86 18.67 -16.59
C THR A 47 7.55 19.35 -15.25
N ARG A 48 6.77 20.45 -15.31
CA ARG A 48 6.43 21.20 -14.10
C ARG A 48 5.57 20.33 -13.16
N GLU A 49 4.73 19.51 -13.74
CA GLU A 49 3.82 18.56 -13.09
C GLU A 49 4.60 17.48 -12.33
N GLU A 50 5.64 16.89 -12.94
CA GLU A 50 6.52 15.92 -12.28
C GLU A 50 7.21 16.51 -11.05
N LEU A 51 7.69 17.75 -11.13
CA LEU A 51 8.33 18.43 -10.00
C LEU A 51 7.36 18.68 -8.84
N VAL A 52 6.09 18.97 -9.13
CA VAL A 52 5.03 19.09 -8.11
C VAL A 52 4.72 17.73 -7.50
N ASN A 53 4.61 16.68 -8.31
CA ASN A 53 4.37 15.31 -7.83
C ASN A 53 5.50 14.80 -6.92
N GLN A 54 6.74 15.23 -7.17
CA GLN A 54 7.91 14.94 -6.33
C GLN A 54 8.02 15.86 -5.11
N GLY A 55 7.13 16.85 -4.94
CA GLY A 55 7.15 17.78 -3.81
C GLY A 55 8.26 18.83 -3.86
N ILE A 56 8.93 19.01 -5.00
CA ILE A 56 10.00 20.02 -5.18
C ILE A 56 9.38 21.41 -5.35
N MET A 57 8.26 21.51 -6.06
CA MET A 57 7.59 22.79 -6.31
C MET A 57 6.16 22.85 -5.74
N PRO A 58 5.69 24.06 -5.37
CA PRO A 58 4.29 24.32 -5.05
C PRO A 58 3.29 23.87 -6.12
N PRO A 59 2.07 23.45 -5.73
CA PRO A 59 1.01 23.09 -6.69
C PRO A 59 0.66 24.22 -7.65
N LEU A 60 0.50 23.88 -8.93
CA LEU A 60 0.25 24.81 -10.03
C LEU A 60 -1.03 25.64 -9.88
N LYS A 61 -2.04 25.06 -9.23
CA LYS A 61 -3.37 25.65 -9.02
C LYS A 61 -3.40 26.64 -7.86
N SER A 62 -2.35 26.69 -7.04
CA SER A 62 -2.26 27.59 -5.89
C SER A 62 -1.36 28.79 -6.20
N SER A 63 -1.75 29.97 -5.72
CA SER A 63 -0.91 31.17 -5.83
C SER A 63 0.42 30.99 -5.10
N ALA A 64 1.54 31.33 -5.75
CA ALA A 64 2.87 31.19 -5.17
C ALA A 64 3.06 32.05 -3.90
N ALA A 65 2.45 33.24 -3.85
CA ALA A 65 2.59 34.18 -2.74
C ALA A 65 2.04 33.65 -1.40
N PHE A 66 0.96 32.87 -1.44
CA PHE A 66 0.28 32.36 -0.23
C PHE A 66 0.59 30.88 0.07
N HIS A 67 1.63 30.34 -0.56
CA HIS A 67 1.94 28.92 -0.42
C HIS A 67 2.24 28.53 1.04
N GLU A 68 2.96 29.38 1.77
CA GLU A 68 3.34 29.11 3.16
C GLU A 68 2.14 29.19 4.11
N GLN A 69 1.27 30.19 3.93
CA GLN A 69 0.04 30.34 4.71
C GLN A 69 -0.90 29.15 4.48
N ARG A 70 -1.05 28.70 3.23
CA ARG A 70 -1.83 27.50 2.89
C ARG A 70 -1.25 26.25 3.56
N ARG A 71 0.06 26.04 3.47
CA ARG A 71 0.76 24.91 4.11
C ARG A 71 0.56 24.93 5.62
N SER A 72 0.71 26.10 6.25
CA SER A 72 0.51 26.27 7.69
C SER A 72 -0.94 25.94 8.10
N LEU A 73 -1.92 26.41 7.32
CA LEU A 73 -3.33 26.11 7.57
C LEU A 73 -3.66 24.62 7.36
N GLU A 74 -3.13 23.98 6.32
CA GLU A 74 -3.28 22.53 6.09
C GLU A 74 -2.65 21.72 7.24
N ARG A 75 -1.51 22.18 7.74
CA ARG A 75 -0.83 21.59 8.90
C ARG A 75 -1.68 21.74 10.17
N ALA A 76 -2.14 22.95 10.49
CA ALA A 76 -2.99 23.21 11.65
C ALA A 76 -4.27 22.37 11.62
N ARG A 77 -4.93 22.26 10.46
CA ARG A 77 -6.11 21.38 10.28
C ARG A 77 -5.78 19.92 10.60
N THR A 78 -4.65 19.43 10.11
CA THR A 78 -4.21 18.05 10.35
C THR A 78 -3.87 17.85 11.83
N GLU A 79 -3.19 18.81 12.46
CA GLU A 79 -2.86 18.78 13.88
C GLU A 79 -4.13 18.73 14.75
N ASP A 80 -5.12 19.58 14.47
CA ASP A 80 -6.38 19.60 15.23
C ASP A 80 -7.21 18.33 15.02
N TYR A 81 -7.22 17.82 13.78
CA TYR A 81 -7.84 16.53 13.48
C TYR A 81 -7.20 15.38 14.27
N LEU A 82 -5.86 15.31 14.28
CA LEU A 82 -5.12 14.28 15.00
C LEU A 82 -5.29 14.42 16.51
N LYS A 83 -5.24 15.64 17.07
CA LYS A 83 -5.50 15.89 18.49
C LYS A 83 -6.86 15.33 18.92
N ARG A 84 -7.91 15.55 18.12
CA ARG A 84 -9.23 14.98 18.37
C ARG A 84 -9.24 13.44 18.27
N LYS A 85 -8.60 12.87 17.24
CA LYS A 85 -8.54 11.40 17.06
C LYS A 85 -7.74 10.68 18.14
N ILE A 86 -6.70 11.30 18.67
CA ILE A 86 -5.92 10.75 19.78
C ILE A 86 -6.75 10.73 21.07
N LYS A 87 -7.52 11.80 21.34
CA LYS A 87 -8.42 11.86 22.51
C LYS A 87 -9.51 10.79 22.46
N SER A 88 -10.08 10.56 21.27
CA SER A 88 -11.13 9.55 21.06
C SER A 88 -10.58 8.20 20.62
N ARG A 89 -9.34 7.85 20.99
CA ARG A 89 -8.70 6.60 20.56
C ARG A 89 -9.35 5.42 21.32
N PRO A 90 -9.92 4.42 20.62
CA PRO A 90 -10.47 3.23 21.27
C PRO A 90 -9.37 2.41 21.97
N GLU A 91 -9.75 1.74 23.05
CA GLU A 91 -8.86 0.79 23.74
C GLU A 91 -8.83 -0.55 23.00
N ARG A 92 -7.79 -1.37 23.24
CA ARG A 92 -7.60 -2.64 22.54
C ARG A 92 -8.75 -3.62 22.80
N SER A 93 -9.28 -3.71 24.02
CA SER A 93 -10.41 -4.59 24.34
C SER A 93 -11.68 -4.21 23.57
N GLU A 94 -11.89 -2.92 23.31
CA GLU A 94 -13.02 -2.46 22.49
C GLU A 94 -12.88 -2.94 21.04
N LEU A 95 -11.68 -2.83 20.47
CA LEU A 95 -11.40 -3.35 19.12
C LEU A 95 -11.55 -4.88 19.04
N ILE A 96 -11.22 -5.59 20.11
CA ILE A 96 -11.43 -7.04 20.25
C ILE A 96 -12.92 -7.38 20.29
N ARG A 97 -13.70 -6.68 21.13
CA ARG A 97 -15.15 -6.86 21.27
C ARG A 97 -15.88 -6.64 19.95
N MET A 98 -15.37 -5.73 19.13
CA MET A 98 -15.88 -5.45 17.78
C MET A 98 -15.35 -6.42 16.70
N HIS A 99 -14.51 -7.39 17.07
CA HIS A 99 -13.84 -8.32 16.16
C HIS A 99 -12.99 -7.64 15.06
N ILE A 100 -12.41 -6.47 15.37
CA ILE A 100 -11.41 -5.81 14.52
C ILE A 100 -10.02 -6.40 14.79
N LEU A 101 -9.71 -6.69 16.07
CA LEU A 101 -8.49 -7.37 16.50
C LEU A 101 -8.83 -8.75 17.07
N GLU A 102 -7.95 -9.73 16.91
CA GLU A 102 -8.13 -11.05 17.53
C GLU A 102 -7.75 -11.04 19.02
N GLU A 103 -8.42 -11.91 19.77
CA GLU A 103 -8.22 -12.15 21.22
C GLU A 103 -6.95 -12.94 21.51
N THR A 104 -5.79 -12.44 21.07
CA THR A 104 -4.54 -13.17 21.20
C THR A 104 -3.47 -12.32 21.87
N SER A 105 -2.68 -12.93 22.76
CA SER A 105 -1.48 -12.33 23.36
C SER A 105 -0.20 -12.57 22.55
N ALA A 106 -0.32 -13.20 21.37
CA ALA A 106 0.80 -13.55 20.52
C ALA A 106 1.32 -12.32 19.75
N GLU A 107 2.56 -12.42 19.28
CA GLU A 107 3.24 -11.40 18.50
C GLU A 107 2.49 -11.12 17.18
N PRO A 108 2.42 -9.86 16.71
CA PRO A 108 1.61 -9.49 15.53
C PRO A 108 1.92 -10.30 14.26
N SER A 109 3.18 -10.73 14.08
CA SER A 109 3.56 -11.53 12.91
C SER A 109 2.90 -12.92 12.86
N LEU A 110 2.56 -13.48 14.03
CA LEU A 110 2.03 -14.84 14.16
C LEU A 110 0.50 -14.91 14.18
N GLN A 111 -0.18 -13.79 14.44
CA GLN A 111 -1.62 -13.74 14.64
C GLN A 111 -2.40 -14.33 13.46
N ALA A 112 -1.99 -14.02 12.23
CA ALA A 112 -2.62 -14.54 11.01
C ALA A 112 -2.50 -16.07 10.90
N LYS A 113 -1.31 -16.63 11.14
CA LYS A 113 -1.07 -18.07 11.09
C LYS A 113 -1.82 -18.80 12.21
N GLN A 114 -1.85 -18.21 13.41
CA GLN A 114 -2.59 -18.76 14.53
C GLN A 114 -4.10 -18.80 14.27
N LEU A 115 -4.65 -17.74 13.66
CA LEU A 115 -6.07 -17.71 13.28
C LEU A 115 -6.38 -18.79 12.23
N GLN A 116 -5.52 -18.97 11.24
CA GLN A 116 -5.66 -20.02 10.24
C GLN A 116 -5.65 -21.42 10.89
N LEU A 117 -4.70 -21.67 11.79
CA LEU A 117 -4.62 -22.93 12.54
C LEU A 117 -5.86 -23.15 13.42
N LYS A 118 -6.33 -22.11 14.12
CA LYS A 118 -7.56 -22.17 14.94
C LYS A 118 -8.76 -22.55 14.08
N ARG A 119 -8.91 -21.94 12.90
CA ARG A 119 -9.98 -22.25 11.95
C ARG A 119 -9.90 -23.68 11.42
N ALA A 120 -8.70 -24.15 11.05
CA ALA A 120 -8.49 -25.51 10.58
C ALA A 120 -8.88 -26.55 11.65
N ARG A 121 -8.38 -26.39 12.87
CA ARG A 121 -8.74 -27.27 14.01
C ARG A 121 -10.24 -27.30 14.27
N LEU A 122 -10.89 -26.14 14.27
CA LEU A 122 -12.34 -26.06 14.44
C LEU A 122 -13.10 -26.76 13.31
N ALA A 123 -12.62 -26.66 12.07
CA ALA A 123 -13.24 -27.34 10.94
C ALA A 123 -13.12 -28.87 11.08
N ASP A 124 -11.94 -29.36 11.45
CA ASP A 124 -11.70 -30.79 11.66
C ASP A 124 -12.56 -31.34 12.82
N ASP A 125 -12.57 -30.65 13.96
CA ASP A 125 -13.38 -31.02 15.13
C ASP A 125 -14.88 -31.06 14.80
N LEU A 126 -15.37 -30.10 14.01
CA LEU A 126 -16.77 -30.07 13.58
C LEU A 126 -17.06 -31.20 12.59
N ASN A 127 -16.14 -31.51 11.69
CA ASN A 127 -16.29 -32.60 10.73
C ASN A 127 -16.41 -33.96 11.44
N ASP A 128 -15.62 -34.18 12.50
CA ASP A 128 -15.71 -35.38 13.33
C ASP A 128 -17.05 -35.46 14.09
N LYS A 129 -17.55 -34.34 14.60
CA LYS A 129 -18.87 -34.28 15.27
C LYS A 129 -20.02 -34.51 14.30
N ILE A 130 -19.91 -34.03 13.07
CA ILE A 130 -20.93 -34.20 12.02
C ILE A 130 -20.93 -35.65 11.51
N SER A 131 -19.77 -36.31 11.41
CA SER A 131 -19.69 -37.69 10.93
C SER A 131 -20.38 -38.69 11.88
N HIS A 132 -20.36 -38.41 13.19
CA HIS A 132 -21.07 -39.16 14.23
C HIS A 132 -22.46 -38.62 14.54
N ARG A 133 -23.05 -37.82 13.64
CA ARG A 133 -24.38 -37.24 13.87
C ARG A 133 -25.43 -38.37 13.93
N PRO A 134 -26.18 -38.48 15.04
CA PRO A 134 -27.16 -39.55 15.22
C PRO A 134 -28.27 -39.43 14.19
N GLY A 135 -28.72 -40.58 13.68
CA GLY A 135 -29.82 -40.64 12.73
C GLY A 135 -31.17 -40.22 13.34
N PRO A 136 -32.19 -39.93 12.52
CA PRO A 136 -33.52 -39.56 13.02
C PRO A 136 -34.16 -40.67 13.88
N MET A 137 -33.89 -41.94 13.59
CA MET A 137 -34.39 -43.07 14.39
C MET A 137 -33.81 -43.07 15.81
N GLU A 138 -32.51 -42.76 15.95
CA GLU A 138 -31.86 -42.68 17.26
C GLU A 138 -32.46 -41.56 18.13
N LEU A 139 -32.86 -40.44 17.52
CA LEU A 139 -33.49 -39.32 18.23
C LEU A 139 -34.91 -39.65 18.72
N ILE A 140 -35.66 -40.48 17.97
CA ILE A 140 -36.98 -40.99 18.39
C ILE A 140 -36.84 -41.96 19.56
N HIS A 141 -35.85 -42.87 19.52
CA HIS A 141 -35.57 -43.79 20.63
C HIS A 141 -35.19 -43.03 21.90
N LYS A 142 -34.44 -41.94 21.77
CA LYS A 142 -34.05 -41.04 22.87
C LYS A 142 -35.20 -40.12 23.33
N ASN A 143 -36.40 -40.26 22.79
CA ASN A 143 -37.60 -39.47 23.10
C ASN A 143 -37.42 -37.94 22.92
N ILE A 144 -36.48 -37.52 22.07
CA ILE A 144 -36.25 -36.09 21.76
C ILE A 144 -37.24 -35.64 20.68
N LEU A 145 -37.51 -36.51 19.70
CA LEU A 145 -38.51 -36.26 18.66
C LEU A 145 -39.82 -36.97 19.02
N PRO A 146 -40.95 -36.25 19.13
CA PRO A 146 -42.24 -36.86 19.42
C PRO A 146 -42.77 -37.61 18.18
N VAL A 147 -43.32 -38.80 18.41
CA VAL A 147 -44.02 -39.61 17.39
C VAL A 147 -45.29 -40.18 18.02
N HIS A 148 -46.38 -40.25 17.26
CA HIS A 148 -47.63 -40.87 17.72
C HIS A 148 -47.39 -42.32 18.19
N SER A 149 -47.96 -42.69 19.33
CA SER A 149 -47.65 -43.93 20.06
C SER A 149 -47.85 -45.20 19.24
N SER A 150 -48.85 -45.24 18.35
CA SER A 150 -49.10 -46.35 17.43
C SER A 150 -48.00 -46.56 16.38
N ILE A 151 -47.36 -45.47 15.94
CA ILE A 151 -46.31 -45.48 14.91
C ILE A 151 -44.96 -45.81 15.54
N LYS A 152 -44.72 -45.36 16.78
CA LYS A 152 -43.49 -45.63 17.54
C LYS A 152 -43.22 -47.13 17.70
N GLN A 153 -44.24 -47.93 18.02
CA GLN A 153 -44.08 -49.38 18.20
C GLN A 153 -43.81 -50.11 16.88
N ALA A 154 -44.44 -49.68 15.77
CA ALA A 154 -44.20 -50.23 14.44
C ALA A 154 -42.78 -49.94 13.92
N ILE A 155 -42.27 -48.72 14.15
CA ILE A 155 -40.92 -48.32 13.71
C ILE A 155 -39.83 -49.02 14.54
N ILE A 156 -39.97 -49.08 15.86
CA ILE A 156 -38.96 -49.71 16.73
C ILE A 156 -38.91 -51.23 16.48
N GLY A 157 -40.05 -51.88 16.23
CA GLY A 157 -40.12 -53.33 16.00
C GLY A 157 -39.57 -53.80 14.64
N MET A 158 -39.57 -52.94 13.61
CA MET A 158 -39.16 -53.33 12.24
C MET A 158 -37.69 -53.06 11.92
N PHE A 159 -37.06 -52.05 12.52
CA PHE A 159 -35.74 -51.55 12.08
C PHE A 159 -34.55 -51.96 12.98
N GLY A 160 -34.76 -52.87 13.96
CA GLY A 160 -33.76 -53.25 14.97
C GLY A 160 -32.48 -53.95 14.48
N HIS A 161 -32.33 -54.30 13.20
CA HIS A 161 -31.20 -55.13 12.72
C HIS A 161 -30.34 -54.57 11.57
N HIS A 162 -30.60 -53.38 11.04
CA HIS A 162 -29.76 -52.83 9.97
C HIS A 162 -29.62 -51.31 10.05
N CYS A 163 -28.52 -50.85 10.65
CA CYS A 163 -27.90 -49.60 10.20
C CYS A 163 -26.43 -49.55 10.61
N SER A 164 -25.54 -49.99 9.72
CA SER A 164 -24.14 -49.59 9.76
C SER A 164 -23.64 -49.55 8.32
N ARG A 165 -23.79 -48.38 7.69
CA ARG A 165 -23.10 -48.04 6.43
C ARG A 165 -23.22 -46.53 6.20
N ASN A 166 -22.50 -45.74 7.00
CA ASN A 166 -22.19 -44.39 6.58
C ASN A 166 -21.07 -44.46 5.54
N THR A 167 -21.43 -44.21 4.28
CA THR A 167 -20.48 -44.03 3.19
C THR A 167 -19.74 -42.72 3.42
N ALA A 168 -18.55 -42.82 4.02
CA ALA A 168 -17.58 -41.73 4.03
C ALA A 168 -17.16 -41.45 2.57
N ARG A 169 -17.87 -40.56 1.88
CA ARG A 169 -17.26 -39.85 0.74
C ARG A 169 -16.17 -38.97 1.35
N LYS A 170 -14.93 -39.47 1.36
CA LYS A 170 -13.73 -38.65 1.53
C LYS A 170 -13.80 -37.53 0.49
N THR A 171 -14.24 -36.35 0.88
CA THR A 171 -13.92 -35.13 0.14
C THR A 171 -12.42 -34.92 0.28
N ALA A 172 -11.71 -35.02 -0.84
CA ALA A 172 -10.27 -34.79 -0.88
C ALA A 172 -9.93 -33.41 -0.30
N PRO A 173 -8.81 -33.27 0.43
CA PRO A 173 -8.39 -31.97 0.93
C PRO A 173 -8.04 -31.08 -0.26
N LEU A 174 -8.71 -29.93 -0.37
CA LEU A 174 -8.28 -28.87 -1.28
C LEU A 174 -6.95 -28.32 -0.76
N HIS A 175 -5.86 -28.79 -1.36
CA HIS A 175 -4.53 -28.24 -1.19
C HIS A 175 -4.56 -26.77 -1.60
N LEU A 176 -4.47 -25.87 -0.62
CA LEU A 176 -4.25 -24.45 -0.87
C LEU A 176 -2.75 -24.28 -1.16
N LYS A 177 -2.43 -23.86 -2.40
CA LYS A 177 -1.10 -23.39 -2.81
C LYS A 177 -0.74 -22.10 -2.09
#